data_AF-A0A970JCS0-F1
#
_entry.id   AF-A0A970JCS0-F1
#
_cell.length_a   1.000
_cell.length_b   1.000
_cell.length_c   1.000
_cell.angle_alpha   90.00
_cell.angle_beta   90.00
_cell.angle_gamma   90.00
#
_symmetry.space_group_name_H-M   'P 1'
#
loop_
_entity.id
_entity.type
_entity.pdbx_description
1 polymer ?
#
loop_
_entity_poly.entity_id
_entity_poly.type
_entity_poly.pdbx_seq_one_letter_code
_entity_poly.pdbx_strand_id
1 'polypeptide(L)'
;MSLEKGRINKRQLMLGVSCYIVSAFLYNSILTNVAKQDVWLIILLGFLCFIPFHFIYSAIHKRYPDLTIIQIFEKVYGKVLGKFISFLYFYFFMSLAIINLADINDFVHSTLLDTTPSYMIIISFMFICGWAVKHGCEGFMRLAHFFFALVLFYIFITTPLLFEEIDFSNLLPAFNQPLIKYIQGIHTTLTIPIGEVFVFFMLIPYVT
;
A
#
# COMPACT_ATOMS: atom_id res chain seq x y z
N MET A 1 14.36 -23.96 7.34
CA MET A 1 13.01 -24.53 7.10
C MET A 1 12.21 -23.42 6.45
N SER A 2 11.92 -23.49 5.14
CA SER A 2 11.20 -22.39 4.48
C SER A 2 9.75 -22.38 4.98
N LEU A 3 9.33 -21.25 5.55
CA LEU A 3 7.95 -21.08 6.06
C LEU A 3 6.91 -21.14 4.94
N GLU A 4 7.33 -20.92 3.69
CA GLU A 4 6.53 -21.12 2.48
C GLU A 4 7.34 -21.93 1.44
N LYS A 5 6.64 -22.74 0.63
CA LYS A 5 7.21 -23.45 -0.53
C LYS A 5 6.99 -22.72 -1.85
N GLY A 6 6.23 -21.62 -1.82
CA GLY A 6 5.83 -20.89 -3.01
C GLY A 6 6.96 -20.06 -3.60
N ARG A 7 7.00 -19.94 -4.93
CA ARG A 7 7.96 -19.12 -5.66
C ARG A 7 7.24 -17.96 -6.32
N ILE A 8 7.57 -16.73 -5.92
CA ILE A 8 6.96 -15.53 -6.46
C ILE A 8 7.81 -15.06 -7.65
N ASN A 9 7.19 -14.87 -8.82
CA ASN A 9 7.88 -14.27 -9.96
C ASN A 9 8.10 -12.77 -9.69
N LYS A 10 9.26 -12.22 -10.06
CA LYS A 10 9.56 -10.76 -9.99
C LYS A 10 8.42 -9.89 -10.52
N ARG A 11 7.77 -10.29 -11.62
CA ARG A 11 6.61 -9.56 -12.18
C ARG A 11 5.38 -9.60 -11.26
N GLN A 12 5.12 -10.73 -10.61
CA GLN A 12 4.02 -10.86 -9.64
C GLN A 12 4.25 -9.95 -8.44
N LEU A 13 5.48 -9.89 -7.92
CA LEU A 13 5.81 -8.97 -6.84
C LEU A 13 5.64 -7.52 -7.26
N MET A 14 6.17 -7.13 -8.43
CA MET A 14 6.06 -5.77 -8.94
C MET A 14 4.60 -5.34 -9.08
N LEU A 15 3.76 -6.18 -9.70
CA LEU A 15 2.33 -5.89 -9.85
C LEU A 15 1.59 -5.90 -8.50
N GLY A 16 2.00 -6.76 -7.56
CA GLY A 16 1.45 -6.76 -6.19
C GLY A 16 1.73 -5.44 -5.47
N VAL A 17 2.96 -4.94 -5.54
CA VAL A 17 3.33 -3.61 -5.01
C VAL A 17 2.54 -2.51 -5.72
N SER A 18 2.38 -2.56 -7.04
CA SER A 18 1.58 -1.58 -7.79
C SER A 18 0.10 -1.60 -7.37
N CYS A 19 -0.51 -2.78 -7.23
CA CYS A 19 -1.88 -2.91 -6.75
C CYS A 19 -2.03 -2.35 -5.33
N TYR A 20 -1.03 -2.57 -4.47
CA TYR A 20 -1.03 -2.03 -3.12
C TYR A 20 -1.02 -0.49 -3.13
N ILE A 21 -0.12 0.12 -3.90
CA ILE A 21 -0.04 1.59 -4.04
C ILE A 21 -1.34 2.15 -4.62
N VAL A 22 -1.92 1.48 -5.61
CA VAL A 22 -3.23 1.85 -6.17
C VAL A 22 -4.32 1.74 -5.11
N SER A 23 -4.35 0.69 -4.28
CA SER A 23 -5.39 0.53 -3.26
C SER A 23 -5.46 1.69 -2.27
N ALA A 24 -4.35 2.41 -2.09
CA ALA A 24 -4.29 3.63 -1.29
C ALA A 24 -5.09 4.82 -1.87
N PHE A 25 -5.79 4.65 -3.00
CA PHE A 25 -6.73 5.64 -3.54
C PHE A 25 -7.79 6.08 -2.50
N LEU A 26 -8.18 5.19 -1.58
CA LEU A 26 -9.15 5.51 -0.51
C LEU A 26 -8.66 6.65 0.41
N TYR A 27 -7.34 6.80 0.58
CA TYR A 27 -6.73 7.86 1.39
C TYR A 27 -6.75 9.24 0.71
N ASN A 28 -7.16 9.34 -0.57
CA ASN A 28 -7.26 10.64 -1.24
C ASN A 28 -8.28 11.58 -0.59
N SER A 29 -9.27 11.05 0.12
CA SER A 29 -10.21 11.85 0.92
C SER A 29 -9.47 12.69 1.96
N ILE A 30 -8.48 12.12 2.65
CA ILE A 30 -7.62 12.81 3.62
C ILE A 30 -6.75 13.85 2.92
N LEU A 31 -6.13 13.51 1.79
CA LEU A 31 -5.29 14.44 1.03
C LEU A 31 -6.11 15.63 0.49
N THR A 32 -7.35 15.39 0.07
CA THR A 32 -8.27 16.44 -0.41
C THR A 32 -8.63 17.42 0.70
N ASN A 33 -8.79 16.95 1.94
CA ASN A 33 -8.96 17.83 3.10
C ASN A 33 -7.71 18.68 3.40
N VAL A 34 -6.51 18.21 3.03
CA VAL A 34 -5.25 18.94 3.23
C VAL A 34 -5.01 19.97 2.13
N ALA A 35 -5.18 19.58 0.86
CA ALA A 35 -4.68 20.35 -0.28
C ALA A 35 -5.71 20.69 -1.35
N LYS A 36 -6.97 20.27 -1.18
CA LYS A 36 -8.08 20.55 -2.09
C LYS A 36 -7.72 20.18 -3.54
N GLN A 37 -7.77 21.12 -4.48
CA GLN A 37 -7.45 20.88 -5.89
C GLN A 37 -5.98 20.55 -6.16
N ASP A 38 -5.06 20.82 -5.22
CA ASP A 38 -3.61 20.57 -5.40
C ASP A 38 -3.16 19.15 -5.03
N VAL A 39 -4.09 18.23 -4.75
CA VAL A 39 -3.78 16.84 -4.37
C VAL A 39 -2.94 16.12 -5.42
N TRP A 40 -3.22 16.33 -6.71
CA TRP A 40 -2.46 15.71 -7.80
C TRP A 40 -0.97 16.08 -7.73
N LEU A 41 -0.65 17.33 -7.38
CA LEU A 41 0.72 17.80 -7.22
C LEU A 41 1.40 17.12 -6.03
N ILE A 42 0.71 17.00 -4.91
CA ILE A 42 1.21 16.34 -3.70
C ILE A 42 1.54 14.87 -3.95
N ILE A 43 0.69 14.17 -4.70
CA ILE A 43 0.93 12.77 -5.07
C ILE A 43 2.19 12.66 -5.94
N LEU A 44 2.31 13.50 -6.98
CA LEU A 44 3.47 13.51 -7.86
C LEU A 44 4.78 13.81 -7.11
N LEU A 45 4.76 14.83 -6.25
CA LEU A 45 5.91 15.18 -5.41
C LEU A 45 6.24 14.08 -4.40
N GLY A 46 5.23 13.41 -3.84
CA GLY A 46 5.40 12.23 -2.99
C GLY A 46 6.15 11.10 -3.70
N PHE A 47 5.76 10.78 -4.94
CA PHE A 47 6.47 9.79 -5.75
C PHE A 47 7.91 10.21 -6.06
N LEU A 48 8.13 11.49 -6.38
CA LEU A 48 9.47 12.02 -6.62
C LEU A 48 10.36 11.88 -5.37
N CYS A 49 9.82 12.23 -4.20
CA CYS A 49 10.51 12.10 -2.92
C CYS A 49 10.75 10.64 -2.51
N PHE A 50 10.06 9.67 -3.11
CA PHE A 50 10.30 8.25 -2.84
C PHE A 50 11.50 7.66 -3.60
N ILE A 51 11.93 8.29 -4.70
CA ILE A 51 13.05 7.79 -5.52
C ILE A 51 14.31 7.48 -4.67
N PRO A 52 14.76 8.34 -3.74
CA PRO A 52 15.87 8.02 -2.84
C PRO A 52 15.63 6.78 -1.97
N PHE A 53 14.43 6.62 -1.42
CA PHE A 53 14.06 5.46 -0.61
C PHE A 53 14.08 4.16 -1.42
N HIS A 54 13.61 4.21 -2.68
CA HIS A 54 13.72 3.07 -3.59
C HIS A 54 15.18 2.61 -3.77
N PHE A 55 16.13 3.54 -3.91
CA PHE A 55 17.55 3.19 -4.00
C PHE A 55 18.07 2.55 -2.72
N ILE A 56 17.68 3.06 -1.54
CA ILE A 56 18.00 2.45 -0.25
C ILE A 56 17.45 1.02 -0.17
N TYR A 57 16.19 0.84 -0.56
CA TYR A 57 15.53 -0.46 -0.56
C TYR A 57 16.23 -1.45 -1.50
N SER A 58 16.58 -1.01 -2.70
CA SER A 58 17.34 -1.81 -3.67
C SER A 58 18.73 -2.19 -3.15
N ALA A 59 19.42 -1.28 -2.47
CA ALA A 59 20.72 -1.55 -1.87
C ALA A 59 20.64 -2.60 -0.74
N ILE A 60 19.63 -2.51 0.13
CA ILE A 60 19.40 -3.49 1.21
C ILE A 60 19.13 -4.87 0.60
N HIS A 61 18.25 -4.95 -0.39
CA HIS A 61 17.92 -6.20 -1.06
C HIS A 61 19.15 -6.84 -1.72
N LYS A 62 19.97 -6.07 -2.45
CA LYS A 62 21.21 -6.58 -3.06
C LYS A 62 22.22 -7.08 -2.02
N ARG A 63 22.23 -6.48 -0.82
CA ARG A 63 23.16 -6.84 0.26
C ARG A 63 22.71 -8.09 1.02
N TYR A 64 21.40 -8.32 1.13
CA TYR A 64 20.79 -9.40 1.89
C TYR A 64 19.66 -10.08 1.12
N PRO A 65 19.95 -10.74 -0.02
CA PRO A 65 18.92 -11.28 -0.92
C PRO A 65 18.08 -12.40 -0.29
N ASP A 66 18.70 -13.24 0.54
CA ASP A 66 18.06 -14.44 1.10
C ASP A 66 17.48 -14.23 2.52
N LEU A 67 17.49 -13.00 3.02
CA LEU A 67 17.06 -12.69 4.38
C LEU A 67 15.78 -11.84 4.37
N THR A 68 14.83 -12.23 5.24
CA THR A 68 13.68 -11.38 5.56
C THR A 68 14.13 -10.14 6.32
N ILE A 69 13.31 -9.09 6.32
CA ILE A 69 13.66 -7.84 7.03
C ILE A 69 13.92 -8.04 8.52
N ILE A 70 13.17 -8.94 9.16
CA ILE A 70 13.36 -9.31 10.58
C ILE A 70 14.75 -9.94 10.78
N GLN A 71 15.15 -10.84 9.88
CA GLN A 71 16.50 -11.43 9.92
C GLN A 71 17.60 -10.41 9.62
N ILE A 72 17.34 -9.44 8.75
CA ILE A 72 18.25 -8.32 8.49
C ILE A 72 18.43 -7.48 9.75
N PHE A 73 17.35 -7.16 10.47
CA PHE A 73 17.43 -6.41 11.73
C PHE A 73 18.27 -7.13 12.78
N GLU A 74 18.06 -8.44 12.98
CA GLU A 74 18.89 -9.23 13.90
C GLU A 74 20.36 -9.31 13.46
N LYS A 75 20.62 -9.41 12.14
CA LYS A 75 21.98 -9.50 11.60
C LYS A 75 22.76 -8.19 11.71
N VAL A 76 22.10 -7.05 11.54
CA VAL A 76 22.73 -5.72 11.52
C VAL A 76 22.84 -5.13 12.93
N TYR A 77 21.77 -5.19 13.73
CA TYR A 77 21.71 -4.57 15.06
C TYR A 77 22.00 -5.56 16.21
N GLY A 78 22.24 -6.83 15.90
CA GLY A 78 22.43 -7.90 16.87
C GLY A 78 21.10 -8.40 17.46
N LYS A 79 21.19 -9.44 18.31
CA LYS A 79 20.01 -10.17 18.81
C LYS A 79 19.05 -9.32 19.66
N VAL A 80 19.56 -8.41 20.48
CA VAL A 80 18.73 -7.65 21.43
C VAL A 80 18.03 -6.49 20.71
N LEU A 81 18.79 -5.57 20.12
CA LEU A 81 18.24 -4.42 19.40
C LEU A 81 17.47 -4.86 18.15
N GLY A 82 17.96 -5.87 17.42
CA GLY A 82 17.27 -6.39 16.24
C GLY A 82 15.90 -6.97 16.55
N LYS A 83 15.74 -7.67 17.69
CA LYS A 83 14.42 -8.16 18.14
C LYS A 83 13.49 -7.02 18.55
N PHE A 84 14.00 -6.00 19.23
CA PHE A 84 13.20 -4.82 19.58
C PHE A 84 12.70 -4.10 18.33
N ILE A 85 13.56 -3.87 17.33
CA ILE A 85 13.17 -3.25 16.05
C ILE A 85 12.17 -4.14 15.29
N SER A 86 12.37 -5.46 15.31
CA SER A 86 11.43 -6.41 14.70
C SER A 86 10.06 -6.39 15.37
N PHE A 87 10.00 -6.20 16.68
CA PHE A 87 8.75 -6.01 17.41
C PHE A 87 8.05 -4.70 17.01
N LEU A 88 8.79 -3.58 16.90
CA LEU A 88 8.22 -2.32 16.42
C LEU A 88 7.67 -2.43 15.00
N TYR A 89 8.40 -3.13 14.12
CA TYR A 89 7.94 -3.45 12.77
C TYR A 89 6.63 -4.24 12.79
N PHE A 90 6.57 -5.31 13.59
CA PHE A 90 5.34 -6.10 13.75
C PHE A 90 4.18 -5.27 14.29
N TYR A 91 4.42 -4.46 15.32
CA TYR A 91 3.41 -3.59 15.92
C TYR A 91 2.88 -2.55 14.93
N PHE A 92 3.75 -1.96 14.12
CA PHE A 92 3.37 -1.03 13.06
C PHE A 92 2.43 -1.68 12.05
N PHE A 93 2.80 -2.85 11.50
CA PHE A 93 1.95 -3.54 10.52
C PHE A 93 0.66 -4.12 11.11
N MET A 94 0.67 -4.49 12.40
CA MET A 94 -0.54 -4.89 13.11
C MET A 94 -1.51 -3.71 13.26
N SER A 95 -1.00 -2.53 13.64
CA SER A 95 -1.80 -1.31 13.75
C SER A 95 -2.38 -0.91 12.39
N LEU A 96 -1.57 -1.01 11.34
CA LEU A 96 -2.01 -0.75 9.97
C LEU A 96 -3.10 -1.72 9.51
N ALA A 97 -2.99 -3.02 9.86
CA ALA A 97 -4.03 -4.00 9.53
C ALA A 97 -5.37 -3.66 10.20
N ILE A 98 -5.35 -3.14 11.43
CA ILE A 98 -6.55 -2.68 12.14
C ILE A 98 -7.17 -1.48 11.42
N ILE A 99 -6.35 -0.50 11.01
CA ILE A 99 -6.82 0.68 10.28
C ILE A 99 -7.44 0.27 8.94
N ASN A 100 -6.77 -0.58 8.16
CA ASN A 100 -7.32 -1.06 6.89
C ASN A 100 -8.65 -1.83 7.04
N LEU A 101 -8.82 -2.58 8.13
CA LEU A 101 -10.11 -3.23 8.43
C LEU A 101 -11.22 -2.21 8.74
N ALA A 102 -10.89 -1.13 9.45
CA ALA A 102 -11.83 -0.04 9.70
C ALA A 102 -12.20 0.69 8.41
N ASP A 103 -11.22 1.03 7.57
CA ASP A 103 -11.45 1.71 6.29
C ASP A 103 -12.34 0.88 5.35
N ILE A 104 -12.11 -0.44 5.27
CA ILE A 104 -12.95 -1.36 4.51
C ILE A 104 -14.38 -1.39 5.07
N ASN A 105 -14.52 -1.47 6.39
CA ASN A 105 -15.83 -1.44 7.04
C ASN A 105 -16.60 -0.17 6.69
N ASP A 106 -15.95 0.99 6.80
CA ASP A 106 -16.57 2.29 6.56
C ASP A 106 -16.92 2.48 5.08
N PHE A 107 -16.06 2.00 4.17
CA PHE A 107 -16.33 2.01 2.74
C PHE A 107 -17.54 1.13 2.37
N VAL A 108 -17.60 -0.10 2.86
CA VAL A 108 -18.71 -1.02 2.58
C VAL A 108 -20.01 -0.50 3.19
N HIS A 109 -19.96 0.07 4.40
CA HIS A 109 -21.11 0.69 5.05
C HIS A 109 -21.66 1.87 4.26
N SER A 110 -20.79 2.79 3.86
CA SER A 110 -21.21 4.01 3.17
C SER A 110 -21.70 3.79 1.75
N THR A 111 -21.29 2.69 1.10
CA THR A 111 -21.52 2.48 -0.35
C THR A 111 -22.48 1.32 -0.66
N LEU A 112 -22.49 0.26 0.15
CA LEU A 112 -23.15 -1.00 -0.22
C LEU A 112 -24.18 -1.49 0.81
N LEU A 113 -23.80 -1.52 2.08
CA LEU A 113 -24.53 -2.25 3.13
C LEU A 113 -24.74 -1.38 4.38
N ASP A 114 -25.39 -0.24 4.19
CA ASP A 114 -25.68 0.79 5.21
C ASP A 114 -26.39 0.30 6.48
N THR A 115 -27.15 -0.79 6.38
CA THR A 115 -27.95 -1.36 7.48
C THR A 115 -27.28 -2.54 8.19
N THR A 116 -26.16 -3.06 7.66
CA THR A 116 -25.52 -4.26 8.22
C THR A 116 -24.77 -3.92 9.52
N PRO A 117 -24.64 -4.80 10.51
CA PRO A 117 -23.76 -4.52 11.65
C PRO A 117 -22.28 -4.59 11.26
N SER A 118 -21.45 -3.64 11.71
CA SER A 118 -20.01 -3.58 11.38
C SER A 118 -19.25 -4.87 11.69
N TYR A 119 -19.59 -5.55 12.80
CA TYR A 119 -18.93 -6.81 13.16
C TYR A 119 -19.11 -7.91 12.12
N MET A 120 -20.24 -7.95 11.40
CA MET A 120 -20.49 -8.96 10.35
C MET A 120 -19.55 -8.74 9.15
N ILE A 121 -19.33 -7.49 8.76
CA ILE A 121 -18.43 -7.13 7.67
C ILE A 121 -16.99 -7.49 8.06
N ILE A 122 -16.54 -7.05 9.24
CA ILE A 122 -15.18 -7.29 9.72
C ILE A 122 -14.88 -8.79 9.84
N ILE A 123 -15.78 -9.57 10.46
CA ILE A 123 -15.57 -11.03 10.61
C ILE A 123 -15.50 -11.72 9.24
N SER A 124 -16.36 -11.33 8.30
CA SER A 124 -16.37 -11.89 6.94
C SER A 124 -15.06 -11.59 6.20
N PHE A 125 -14.57 -10.35 6.28
CA PHE A 125 -13.28 -9.97 5.69
C PHE A 125 -12.11 -10.71 6.33
N MET A 126 -12.06 -10.77 7.67
CA MET A 126 -11.00 -11.52 8.36
C MET A 126 -11.00 -13.01 7.99
N PHE A 127 -12.18 -13.61 7.82
CA PHE A 127 -12.29 -15.01 7.40
C PHE A 127 -11.66 -15.23 6.01
N ILE A 128 -11.97 -14.35 5.05
CA ILE A 128 -11.40 -14.40 3.70
C ILE A 128 -9.88 -14.20 3.74
N CYS A 129 -9.39 -13.21 4.50
CA CYS A 129 -7.96 -12.96 4.67
C CYS A 129 -7.24 -14.16 5.30
N GLY A 130 -7.80 -14.75 6.35
CA GLY A 130 -7.24 -15.94 7.00
C GLY A 130 -7.20 -17.15 6.05
N TRP A 131 -8.26 -17.34 5.27
CA TRP A 131 -8.30 -18.39 4.24
C TRP A 131 -7.26 -18.15 3.14
N ALA A 132 -7.08 -16.90 2.69
CA ALA A 132 -6.09 -16.54 1.68
C ALA A 132 -4.66 -16.81 2.16
N VAL A 133 -4.33 -16.39 3.39
CA VAL A 133 -3.00 -16.64 3.99
C VAL A 133 -2.73 -18.13 4.17
N LYS A 134 -3.74 -18.95 4.49
CA LYS A 134 -3.61 -20.41 4.59
C LYS A 134 -3.12 -21.06 3.29
N HIS A 135 -3.43 -20.48 2.13
CA HIS A 135 -3.02 -20.99 0.82
C HIS A 135 -1.65 -20.44 0.36
N GLY A 136 -1.02 -19.58 1.17
CA GLY A 136 0.30 -19.01 0.95
C GLY A 136 0.31 -17.76 0.06
N CYS A 137 1.39 -16.99 0.17
CA CYS A 137 1.58 -15.71 -0.51
C CYS A 137 1.70 -15.85 -2.03
N GLU A 138 2.15 -16.99 -2.56
CA GLU A 138 2.28 -17.19 -4.01
C GLU A 138 0.92 -17.09 -4.72
N GLY A 139 -0.11 -17.76 -4.18
CA GLY A 139 -1.46 -17.70 -4.73
C GLY A 139 -2.01 -16.28 -4.75
N PHE A 140 -1.81 -15.55 -3.64
CA PHE A 140 -2.19 -14.15 -3.52
C PHE A 140 -1.45 -13.25 -4.53
N MET A 141 -0.14 -13.41 -4.68
CA MET A 141 0.66 -12.63 -5.65
C MET A 141 0.32 -12.96 -7.11
N ARG A 142 -0.21 -14.16 -7.39
CA ARG A 142 -0.71 -14.51 -8.72
C ARG A 142 -1.96 -13.69 -9.08
N LEU A 143 -2.83 -13.42 -8.10
CA LEU A 143 -4.03 -12.59 -8.29
C LEU A 143 -3.69 -11.14 -8.61
N ALA A 144 -2.50 -10.65 -8.26
CA ALA A 144 -2.07 -9.29 -8.59
C ALA A 144 -2.14 -8.99 -10.10
N HIS A 145 -1.91 -9.98 -10.96
CA HIS A 145 -2.06 -9.80 -12.42
C HIS A 145 -3.51 -9.50 -12.80
N PHE A 146 -4.45 -10.25 -12.21
CA PHE A 146 -5.87 -10.07 -12.46
C PHE A 146 -6.36 -8.73 -11.91
N PHE A 147 -6.03 -8.39 -10.66
CA PHE A 147 -6.42 -7.12 -10.08
C PHE A 147 -5.82 -5.92 -10.80
N PHE A 148 -4.55 -6.01 -11.23
CA PHE A 148 -3.92 -4.95 -12.01
C PHE A 148 -4.63 -4.75 -13.36
N ALA A 149 -4.95 -5.84 -14.07
CA ALA A 149 -5.72 -5.77 -15.30
C ALA A 149 -7.11 -5.18 -15.08
N LEU A 150 -7.77 -5.53 -13.97
CA LEU A 150 -9.07 -4.99 -13.58
C LEU A 150 -8.99 -3.48 -13.30
N VAL A 151 -7.97 -3.00 -12.60
CA VAL A 151 -7.75 -1.57 -12.36
C VAL A 151 -7.53 -0.82 -13.67
N LEU A 152 -6.69 -1.35 -14.57
CA LEU A 152 -6.49 -0.75 -15.88
C LEU A 152 -7.80 -0.70 -16.67
N PHE A 153 -8.53 -1.81 -16.71
CA PHE A 153 -9.84 -1.90 -17.36
C PHE A 153 -10.82 -0.86 -16.81
N TYR A 154 -10.89 -0.71 -15.49
CA TYR A 154 -11.69 0.32 -14.83
C TYR A 154 -11.29 1.72 -15.33
N ILE A 155 -10.01 2.09 -15.26
CA ILE A 155 -9.52 3.41 -15.71
C ILE A 155 -9.81 3.64 -17.19
N PHE A 156 -9.58 2.66 -18.05
CA PHE A 156 -9.79 2.76 -19.50
C PHE A 156 -11.27 2.89 -19.90
N ILE A 157 -12.19 2.36 -19.09
CA ILE A 157 -13.62 2.51 -19.32
C ILE A 157 -14.15 3.80 -18.72
N THR A 158 -13.82 4.10 -17.47
CA THR A 158 -14.41 5.26 -16.80
C THR A 158 -13.89 6.57 -17.39
N THR A 159 -12.61 6.66 -17.75
CA THR A 159 -12.03 7.94 -18.22
C THR A 159 -12.72 8.48 -19.49
N PRO A 160 -12.98 7.68 -20.55
CA PRO A 160 -13.75 8.15 -21.70
C PRO A 160 -15.22 8.44 -21.38
N LEU A 161 -15.85 7.64 -20.52
CA LEU A 161 -17.26 7.82 -20.13
C LEU A 161 -17.48 9.14 -19.38
N LEU A 162 -16.52 9.52 -18.53
CA LEU A 162 -16.56 10.77 -17.77
C LEU A 162 -15.95 11.95 -18.52
N PHE A 163 -15.43 11.78 -19.74
CA PHE A 163 -14.64 12.81 -20.41
C PHE A 163 -15.42 14.13 -20.61
N GLU A 164 -16.73 14.04 -20.88
CA GLU A 164 -17.60 15.21 -21.03
C GLU A 164 -17.88 15.93 -19.71
N GLU A 165 -17.75 15.24 -18.57
CA GLU A 165 -17.94 15.81 -17.22
C GLU A 165 -16.64 16.41 -16.63
N ILE A 166 -15.49 16.16 -17.25
CA ILE A 166 -14.20 16.67 -16.77
C ILE A 166 -14.09 18.17 -17.09
N ASP A 167 -14.25 18.99 -16.06
CA ASP A 167 -13.88 20.40 -16.11
C ASP A 167 -12.45 20.59 -15.55
N PHE A 168 -11.50 20.78 -16.47
CA PHE A 168 -10.09 21.04 -16.14
C PHE A 168 -9.87 22.34 -15.37
N SER A 169 -10.84 23.27 -15.35
CA SER A 169 -10.75 24.48 -14.54
C SER A 169 -10.74 24.17 -13.03
N ASN A 170 -11.24 23.00 -12.62
CA ASN A 170 -11.18 22.52 -11.24
C ASN A 170 -9.76 22.22 -10.75
N LEU A 171 -8.78 22.08 -11.65
CA LEU A 171 -7.36 21.96 -11.27
C LEU A 171 -6.74 23.32 -10.93
N LEU A 172 -7.45 24.42 -11.19
CA LEU A 172 -7.00 25.78 -10.95
C LEU A 172 -7.72 26.40 -9.74
N PRO A 173 -7.09 27.40 -9.08
CA PRO A 173 -5.70 27.78 -9.22
C PRO A 173 -4.79 26.69 -8.63
N ALA A 174 -3.78 26.31 -9.40
CA ALA A 174 -2.73 25.42 -8.92
C ALA A 174 -1.76 26.21 -8.01
N PHE A 175 -1.13 25.52 -7.06
CA PHE A 175 -0.15 26.10 -6.14
C PHE A 175 -0.74 27.13 -5.16
N ASN A 176 -2.00 26.98 -4.78
CA ASN A 176 -2.72 27.97 -3.96
C ASN A 176 -2.72 27.66 -2.46
N GLN A 177 -2.14 26.52 -2.04
CA GLN A 177 -2.06 26.14 -0.63
C GLN A 177 -0.78 26.71 0.01
N PRO A 178 -0.76 26.94 1.34
CA PRO A 178 0.47 27.32 2.02
C PRO A 178 1.48 26.18 2.02
N LEU A 179 2.79 26.49 2.01
CA LEU A 179 3.88 25.52 1.88
C LEU A 179 3.77 24.33 2.85
N ILE A 180 3.34 24.60 4.09
CA ILE A 180 3.16 23.58 5.12
C ILE A 180 2.18 22.48 4.72
N LYS A 181 1.15 22.79 3.91
CA LYS A 181 0.16 21.82 3.44
C LYS A 181 0.74 20.89 2.38
N TYR A 182 1.61 21.39 1.51
CA TYR A 182 2.36 20.52 0.59
C TYR A 182 3.29 19.58 1.36
N ILE A 183 4.04 20.09 2.33
CA ILE A 183 4.93 19.26 3.16
C ILE A 183 4.11 18.20 3.91
N GLN A 184 2.99 18.58 4.50
CA GLN A 184 2.10 17.67 5.21
C GLN A 184 1.55 16.58 4.28
N GLY A 185 1.06 16.95 3.10
CA GLY A 185 0.53 15.98 2.15
C GLY A 185 1.62 15.07 1.58
N ILE A 186 2.79 15.60 1.24
CA ILE A 186 3.94 14.80 0.76
C ILE A 186 4.36 13.80 1.84
N HIS A 187 4.48 14.25 3.10
CA HIS A 187 4.77 13.37 4.23
C HIS A 187 3.71 12.27 4.38
N THR A 188 2.43 12.60 4.21
CA THR A 188 1.32 11.64 4.28
C THR A 188 1.45 10.59 3.18
N THR A 189 1.70 11.01 1.93
CA THR A 189 1.95 10.10 0.80
C THR A 189 3.20 9.23 1.00
N LEU A 190 4.27 9.79 1.56
CA LEU A 190 5.49 9.02 1.83
C LEU A 190 5.30 7.99 2.95
N THR A 191 4.52 8.33 3.98
CA THR A 191 4.39 7.48 5.17
C THR A 191 3.37 6.36 4.97
N ILE A 192 2.23 6.67 4.35
CA ILE A 192 1.13 5.73 4.18
C ILE A 192 1.43 4.82 2.96
N PRO A 193 1.05 5.16 1.70
CA PRO A 193 1.16 4.19 0.61
C PRO A 193 2.58 3.70 0.34
N ILE A 194 3.57 4.55 0.58
CA ILE A 194 4.96 4.31 0.20
C ILE A 194 5.75 3.63 1.32
N GLY A 195 5.59 4.08 2.57
CA GLY A 195 6.22 3.45 3.74
C GLY A 195 5.71 2.04 3.98
N GLU A 196 4.47 1.78 3.62
CA GLU A 196 3.84 0.47 3.73
C GLU A 196 4.39 -0.56 2.74
N VAL A 197 4.97 -0.14 1.60
CA VAL A 197 5.66 -1.04 0.65
C VAL A 197 6.78 -1.82 1.32
N PHE A 198 7.30 -1.31 2.46
CA PHE A 198 8.28 -2.00 3.28
C PHE A 198 7.81 -3.38 3.78
N VAL A 199 6.50 -3.67 3.79
CA VAL A 199 5.96 -5.02 4.08
C VAL A 199 6.50 -6.08 3.11
N PHE A 200 6.68 -5.72 1.85
CA PHE A 200 7.08 -6.66 0.80
C PHE A 200 8.51 -7.17 0.96
N PHE A 201 9.33 -6.56 1.83
CA PHE A 201 10.64 -7.10 2.20
C PHE A 201 10.58 -8.46 2.90
N MET A 202 9.44 -8.81 3.49
CA MET A 202 9.23 -10.17 4.02
C MET A 202 9.11 -11.21 2.89
N LEU A 203 8.69 -10.79 1.69
CA LEU A 203 8.46 -11.68 0.55
C LEU A 203 9.68 -11.82 -0.38
N ILE A 204 10.64 -10.91 -0.26
CA ILE A 204 11.86 -10.87 -1.09
C ILE A 204 12.60 -12.23 -1.17
N PRO A 205 12.84 -12.95 -0.06
CA PRO A 205 13.56 -14.24 -0.10
C PRO A 205 12.84 -15.35 -0.88
N TYR A 206 11.55 -15.16 -1.18
CA TYR A 206 10.72 -16.11 -1.90
C TYR A 206 10.58 -15.76 -3.39
N VAL A 207 11.25 -14.70 -3.86
CA VAL A 207 11.21 -14.26 -5.25
C VAL A 207 12.24 -15.01 -6.08
N THR A 208 11.82 -15.50 -7.24
CA THR A 208 12.69 -16.12 -8.28
C THR A 208 12.75 -15.29 -9.55
#